data_AF-A0A4Q2Z679-F1
#
_entry.id   AF-A0A4Q2Z679-F1
#
_cell.length_a   1.000
_cell.length_b   1.000
_cell.length_c   1.000
_cell.angle_alpha   90.00
_cell.angle_beta   90.00
_cell.angle_gamma   90.00
#
_symmetry.space_group_name_H-M   'P 1'
#
loop_
_entity.id
_entity.type
_entity.pdbx_description
1 polymer ?
#
loop_
_entity_poly.entity_id
_entity_poly.type
_entity_poly.pdbx_seq_one_letter_code
_entity_poly.pdbx_strand_id
1 'polypeptide(L)'
;MSANNLNWVCFTCRTVRREPKLSDRVPKCHECGADCSRIGYKVAVPKREAVKEWRDLQSGTLQRQQKAEDSWKLVKVRKIHRLEKEVASLEELPENKDRSVKIRKLREDIERYRKTGD
;
A
#
# COMPACT_ATOMS: atom_id res chain seq x y z
N MET A 1 11.65 -5.75 23.22
CA MET A 1 11.53 -5.40 21.79
C MET A 1 10.99 -3.98 21.69
N SER A 2 11.78 -3.01 21.22
CA SER A 2 11.29 -1.63 21.08
C SER A 2 10.18 -1.61 20.02
N ALA A 3 8.95 -1.30 20.43
CA ALA A 3 7.82 -1.19 19.52
C ALA A 3 8.14 -0.14 18.46
N ASN A 4 8.31 -0.56 17.20
CA ASN A 4 8.46 0.36 16.08
C ASN A 4 7.14 1.10 15.88
N ASN A 5 6.99 2.25 16.53
CA ASN A 5 5.80 3.08 16.40
C ASN A 5 5.86 3.90 15.11
N LEU A 6 4.70 4.10 14.48
CA LEU A 6 4.53 4.94 13.31
C LEU A 6 4.09 6.34 13.75
N ASN A 7 4.59 7.37 13.08
CA ASN A 7 4.06 8.71 13.22
C ASN A 7 2.83 8.88 12.31
N TRP A 8 1.77 9.39 12.90
CA TRP A 8 0.52 9.79 12.27
C TRP A 8 0.29 11.26 12.55
N VAL A 9 -0.14 12.03 11.56
CA VAL A 9 -0.30 13.48 11.72
C VAL A 9 -1.64 13.97 11.19
N CYS A 10 -2.18 15.00 11.85
CA CYS A 10 -3.25 15.80 11.28
C CYS A 10 -2.62 17.03 10.61
N PHE A 11 -2.68 17.13 9.29
CA PHE A 11 -2.11 18.28 8.57
C PHE A 11 -2.86 19.59 8.85
N THR A 12 -4.15 19.52 9.15
CA THR A 12 -4.97 20.69 9.49
C THR A 12 -4.59 21.26 10.87
N CYS A 13 -4.60 20.40 11.89
CA CYS A 13 -4.31 20.80 13.27
C CYS A 13 -2.82 20.89 13.59
N ARG A 14 -1.97 20.32 12.72
CA ARG A 14 -0.50 20.21 12.88
C ARG A 14 -0.13 19.48 14.17
N THR A 15 -0.87 18.42 14.46
CA THR A 15 -0.68 17.54 15.62
C THR A 15 -0.13 16.19 15.19
N VAL A 16 0.60 15.53 16.10
CA VAL A 16 1.20 14.22 15.88
C VAL A 16 0.70 13.21 16.90
N ARG A 17 0.54 11.97 16.44
CA ARG A 17 0.28 10.79 17.25
C ARG A 17 1.25 9.68 16.89
N ARG A 18 1.61 8.88 17.88
CA ARG A 18 2.41 7.67 17.69
C ARG A 18 1.55 6.46 17.97
N GLU A 19 1.44 5.58 16.98
CA GLU A 19 0.68 4.33 17.10
C GLU A 19 1.58 3.14 16.81
N PRO A 20 1.33 1.96 17.40
CA PRO A 20 2.05 0.74 17.08
C PRO A 20 1.95 0.43 15.58
N LYS A 21 3.05 -0.03 14.95
CA LYS A 21 3.05 -0.38 13.52
C LYS A 21 2.05 -1.46 13.13
N LEU A 22 1.71 -2.35 14.06
CA LEU A 22 0.76 -3.45 13.85
C LEU A 22 -0.70 -3.03 14.08
N SER A 23 -0.95 -1.76 14.41
CA SER A 23 -2.33 -1.26 14.53
C SER A 23 -2.91 -1.04 13.13
N ASP A 24 -4.02 -1.70 12.83
CA ASP A 24 -4.79 -1.50 11.60
C ASP A 24 -5.74 -0.30 11.68
N ARG A 25 -5.86 0.31 12.87
CA ARG A 25 -6.72 1.47 13.08
C ARG A 25 -6.05 2.74 12.59
N VAL A 26 -6.77 3.53 11.79
CA VAL A 26 -6.43 4.93 11.53
C VAL A 26 -6.76 5.77 12.77
N PRO A 27 -5.76 6.38 13.44
CA PRO A 27 -6.01 7.22 14.60
C PRO A 27 -6.70 8.52 14.18
N LYS A 28 -7.61 9.00 15.03
CA LYS A 28 -8.27 10.31 14.86
C LYS A 28 -7.47 11.42 15.56
N CYS A 29 -7.53 12.62 14.99
CA CYS A 29 -7.02 13.84 15.58
C CYS A 29 -7.79 14.18 16.86
N HIS A 30 -7.09 14.54 17.93
CA HIS A 30 -7.74 14.92 19.20
C HIS A 30 -8.34 16.34 19.18
N GLU A 31 -7.91 17.20 18.24
CA GLU A 31 -8.45 18.57 18.12
C GLU A 31 -9.68 18.63 17.21
N CYS A 32 -9.62 18.02 16.03
CA CYS A 32 -10.69 18.14 15.02
C CYS A 32 -11.44 16.83 14.72
N GLY A 33 -11.03 15.70 15.30
CA GLY A 33 -11.67 14.40 15.06
C GLY A 33 -11.43 13.78 13.67
N ALA A 34 -10.74 14.47 12.76
CA ALA A 34 -10.44 13.95 11.42
C ALA A 34 -9.42 12.80 11.45
N ASP A 35 -9.38 11.99 10.38
CA ASP A 35 -8.38 10.95 10.21
C ASP A 35 -6.96 11.53 10.10
N CYS A 36 -6.02 10.94 10.82
CA CYS A 36 -4.61 11.28 10.67
C CYS A 36 -4.00 10.56 9.46
N SER A 37 -3.02 11.19 8.84
CA SER A 37 -2.22 10.63 7.76
C SER A 37 -0.96 9.95 8.29
N ARG A 38 -0.66 8.74 7.82
CA ARG A 38 0.57 8.02 8.14
C ARG A 38 1.75 8.62 7.37
N ILE A 39 2.76 9.11 8.08
CA ILE A 39 3.98 9.68 7.46
C ILE A 39 5.20 8.76 7.58
N GLY A 40 5.16 7.76 8.47
CA GLY A 40 6.24 6.79 8.68
C GLY A 40 6.98 7.00 10.01
N TYR A 41 7.82 6.02 10.38
CA TYR A 41 8.46 5.98 11.70
C TYR A 41 9.73 6.85 11.81
N LYS A 42 10.43 7.09 10.69
CA LYS A 42 11.67 7.91 10.64
C LYS A 42 11.46 9.35 10.17
N VAL A 43 10.25 9.72 9.78
CA VAL A 43 9.98 11.07 9.27
C VAL A 43 9.95 12.04 10.44
N ALA A 44 10.83 13.04 10.40
CA ALA A 44 10.85 14.13 11.36
C ALA A 44 9.55 14.95 11.22
N VAL A 45 8.93 15.25 12.37
CA VAL A 45 7.72 16.07 12.41
C VAL A 45 8.13 17.51 12.71
N PRO A 46 7.77 18.47 11.83
CA PRO A 46 8.00 19.89 12.06
C PRO A 46 7.39 20.39 13.37
N LYS A 47 7.91 21.51 13.87
CA LYS A 47 7.24 22.25 14.96
C LYS A 47 5.86 22.73 14.50
N ARG A 48 4.91 22.88 15.41
CA ARG A 48 3.52 23.23 15.08
C ARG A 48 3.41 24.56 14.32
N GLU A 49 4.26 25.52 14.65
CA GLU A 49 4.27 26.88 14.10
C GLU A 49 4.87 26.94 12.70
N ALA A 50 5.64 25.92 12.29
CA ALA A 50 6.35 25.88 11.02
C ALA A 50 5.41 25.52 9.85
N VAL A 51 4.48 26.42 9.53
CA VAL A 51 3.41 26.21 8.52
C VAL A 51 3.95 25.75 7.17
N LYS A 52 5.08 26.33 6.72
CA LYS A 52 5.72 25.96 5.46
C LYS A 52 6.20 24.50 5.47
N GLU A 53 6.91 24.09 6.52
CA GLU A 53 7.42 22.73 6.67
C GLU A 53 6.28 21.69 6.74
N TRP A 54 5.16 22.05 7.36
CA TRP A 54 3.96 21.21 7.38
C TRP A 54 3.34 21.01 5.99
N ARG A 55 3.28 22.08 5.18
CA ARG A 55 2.83 21.98 3.78
C ARG A 55 3.78 21.12 2.95
N ASP A 56 5.08 21.30 3.13
CA ASP A 56 6.10 20.49 2.43
C ASP A 56 5.99 19.01 2.82
N LEU A 57 5.77 18.73 4.11
CA LEU A 57 5.51 17.37 4.61
C LEU A 57 4.22 16.77 4.03
N GLN A 58 3.15 17.57 3.90
CA GLN A 58 1.88 17.13 3.31
C GLN A 58 2.08 16.73 1.84
N SER A 59 2.67 17.62 1.04
CA SER A 59 2.98 17.37 -0.37
C SER A 59 3.89 16.15 -0.55
N GLY A 60 4.95 16.04 0.26
CA GLY A 60 5.84 14.88 0.23
C GLY A 60 5.16 13.58 0.64
N THR A 61 4.18 13.63 1.53
CA THR A 61 3.40 12.45 1.94
C THR A 61 2.46 11.99 0.84
N LEU A 62 1.73 12.92 0.22
CA LEU A 62 0.86 12.62 -0.93
C LEU A 62 1.66 12.04 -2.10
N GLN A 63 2.81 12.64 -2.43
CA GLN A 63 3.68 12.13 -3.50
C GLN A 63 4.18 10.70 -3.21
N ARG A 64 4.53 10.39 -1.95
CA ARG A 64 4.94 9.03 -1.56
C ARG A 64 3.79 8.03 -1.69
N GLN A 65 2.57 8.43 -1.30
CA GLN A 65 1.38 7.58 -1.42
C GLN A 65 1.09 7.27 -2.89
N GLN A 66 1.05 8.29 -3.75
CA GLN A 66 0.86 8.12 -5.19
C GLN A 66 1.92 7.21 -5.82
N LYS A 67 3.21 7.44 -5.52
CA LYS A 67 4.30 6.57 -6.00
C LYS A 67 4.15 5.12 -5.53
N ALA A 68 3.67 4.91 -4.31
CA ALA A 68 3.44 3.56 -3.78
C ALA A 68 2.27 2.88 -4.50
N GLU A 69 1.18 3.61 -4.75
CA GLU A 69 0.03 3.12 -5.54
C GLU A 69 0.43 2.77 -6.97
N ASP A 70 1.17 3.65 -7.65
CA ASP A 70 1.66 3.41 -9.01
C ASP A 70 2.60 2.21 -9.06
N SER A 71 3.53 2.10 -8.11
CA SER A 71 4.41 0.94 -7.99
C SER A 71 3.62 -0.35 -7.78
N TRP A 72 2.57 -0.31 -6.95
CA TRP A 72 1.72 -1.45 -6.69
C TRP A 72 0.92 -1.88 -7.93
N LYS A 73 0.37 -0.92 -8.68
CA LYS A 73 -0.27 -1.17 -9.99
C LYS A 73 0.69 -1.85 -10.97
N LEU A 74 1.93 -1.36 -11.06
CA LEU A 74 2.96 -1.96 -11.91
C LEU A 74 3.32 -3.40 -11.49
N VAL A 75 3.49 -3.64 -10.18
CA VAL A 75 3.77 -4.98 -9.64
C VAL A 75 2.61 -5.94 -9.94
N LYS A 76 1.37 -5.47 -9.80
CA LYS A 76 0.15 -6.23 -10.13
C LYS A 76 0.12 -6.62 -11.61
N VAL A 77 0.31 -5.68 -12.52
CA VAL A 77 0.34 -5.97 -13.97
C VAL A 77 1.45 -6.96 -14.32
N ARG A 78 2.66 -6.78 -13.78
CA ARG A 78 3.78 -7.72 -13.97
C ARG A 78 3.44 -9.12 -13.47
N LYS A 79 2.76 -9.23 -12.32
CA LYS A 79 2.34 -10.51 -11.76
C LYS A 79 1.32 -11.19 -12.67
N ILE A 80 0.32 -10.47 -13.16
CA ILE A 80 -0.68 -10.98 -14.10
C ILE A 80 0.03 -11.51 -15.37
N HIS A 81 0.88 -10.71 -16.02
CA HIS A 81 1.59 -11.14 -17.23
C HIS A 81 2.49 -12.35 -17.00
N ARG A 82 3.12 -12.47 -15.83
CA ARG A 82 3.91 -13.65 -15.48
C ARG A 82 3.04 -14.91 -15.41
N LEU A 83 1.85 -14.81 -14.79
CA LEU A 83 0.92 -15.92 -14.68
C LEU A 83 0.33 -16.29 -16.06
N GLU A 84 0.00 -15.30 -16.89
CA GLU A 84 -0.50 -15.51 -18.26
C GLU A 84 0.54 -16.24 -19.12
N LYS A 85 1.81 -15.83 -19.06
CA LYS A 85 2.90 -16.56 -19.74
C LYS A 85 3.04 -17.99 -19.26
N GLU A 86 2.94 -18.21 -17.95
CA GLU A 86 3.01 -19.57 -17.39
C GLU A 86 1.84 -20.44 -17.86
N VAL A 87 0.62 -19.89 -17.95
CA VAL A 87 -0.53 -20.61 -18.52
C VAL A 87 -0.28 -20.97 -19.98
N ALA A 88 0.14 -20.02 -20.81
CA ALA A 88 0.40 -20.26 -22.23
C ALA A 88 1.46 -21.36 -22.44
N SER A 89 2.58 -21.32 -21.70
CA SER A 89 3.61 -22.36 -21.77
C SER A 89 3.11 -23.75 -21.33
N LEU A 90 2.14 -23.82 -20.41
CA LEU A 90 1.56 -25.09 -19.98
C LEU A 90 0.54 -25.64 -20.99
N GLU A 91 -0.14 -24.77 -21.71
CA GLU A 91 -1.12 -25.12 -22.75
C GLU A 91 -0.47 -25.69 -24.02
N GLU A 92 0.79 -25.32 -24.31
CA GLU A 92 1.56 -25.86 -25.44
C GLU A 92 2.00 -27.33 -25.24
N LEU A 93 1.97 -27.84 -24.01
CA LEU A 93 2.42 -29.19 -23.68
C LEU A 93 1.28 -30.22 -23.81
N PRO A 94 1.57 -31.50 -24.13
CA PRO A 94 0.55 -32.56 -24.26
C PRO A 94 -0.26 -32.77 -22.98
N GLU A 95 -1.58 -32.91 -23.08
CA GLU A 95 -2.51 -32.87 -21.95
C GLU A 95 -2.12 -33.78 -20.78
N ASN A 96 -2.15 -33.23 -19.56
CA ASN A 96 -1.88 -33.94 -18.31
C ASN A 96 -2.82 -33.41 -17.22
N LYS A 97 -3.51 -34.31 -16.49
CA LYS A 97 -4.49 -33.97 -15.44
C LYS A 97 -3.95 -32.99 -14.38
N ASP A 98 -2.71 -33.19 -13.93
CA ASP A 98 -2.09 -32.31 -12.94
C ASP A 98 -1.84 -30.91 -13.50
N ARG A 99 -1.54 -30.85 -14.81
CA ARG A 99 -1.34 -29.59 -15.51
C ARG A 99 -2.64 -28.82 -15.69
N SER A 100 -3.73 -29.50 -16.03
CA SER A 100 -5.05 -28.87 -16.16
C SER A 100 -5.50 -28.26 -14.82
N VAL A 101 -5.23 -28.94 -13.69
CA VAL A 101 -5.47 -28.40 -12.35
C VAL A 101 -4.60 -27.16 -12.09
N LYS A 102 -3.33 -27.19 -12.47
CA LYS A 102 -2.41 -26.06 -12.32
C LYS A 102 -2.85 -24.85 -13.15
N ILE A 103 -3.21 -25.04 -14.42
CA ILE A 103 -3.73 -23.98 -15.31
C ILE A 103 -4.98 -23.34 -14.70
N ARG A 104 -5.91 -24.14 -14.17
CA ARG A 104 -7.11 -23.62 -13.49
C ARG A 104 -6.75 -22.71 -12.33
N LYS A 105 -5.85 -23.14 -11.44
CA LYS A 105 -5.39 -22.32 -10.30
C LYS A 105 -4.72 -21.02 -10.74
N LEU A 106 -3.88 -21.06 -11.77
CA LEU A 106 -3.22 -19.86 -12.29
C LEU A 106 -4.24 -18.86 -12.86
N ARG A 107 -5.28 -19.35 -13.54
CA ARG A 107 -6.38 -18.51 -14.04
C ARG A 107 -7.20 -17.89 -12.91
N GLU A 108 -7.49 -18.64 -11.85
CA GLU A 108 -8.14 -18.13 -10.63
C GLU A 108 -7.32 -17.02 -9.97
N ASP A 109 -5.99 -17.18 -9.91
CA ASP A 109 -5.09 -16.15 -9.37
C ASP A 109 -5.05 -14.90 -10.26
N ILE A 110 -5.02 -15.04 -11.58
CA ILE A 110 -5.14 -13.90 -12.51
C ILE A 110 -6.43 -13.12 -12.24
N GLU A 111 -7.55 -13.82 -12.12
CA GLU A 111 -8.85 -13.19 -11.88
C GLU A 111 -8.91 -12.50 -10.52
N ARG A 112 -8.32 -13.12 -9.48
CA ARG A 112 -8.19 -12.52 -8.16
C ARG A 112 -7.42 -11.21 -8.21
N TYR A 113 -6.29 -11.19 -8.92
CA TYR A 113 -5.51 -9.98 -9.10
C TYR A 113 -6.30 -8.93 -9.89
N ARG A 114 -7.04 -9.30 -10.94
CA ARG A 114 -7.89 -8.35 -11.69
C ARG A 114 -8.94 -7.68 -10.80
N LYS A 115 -9.68 -8.47 -9.99
CA LYS A 115 -10.78 -8.01 -9.13
C LYS A 115 -10.38 -7.18 -7.91
N THR A 116 -9.15 -7.29 -7.40
CA THR A 116 -8.68 -6.48 -6.24
C THR A 116 -8.33 -5.04 -6.64
N GLY A 117 -9.19 -4.38 -7.42
CA GLY A 117 -8.89 -3.12 -8.09
C GLY A 117 -9.97 -2.04 -8.02
N ASP A 118 -11.14 -2.32 -7.43
CA ASP A 118 -12.21 -1.36 -7.20
C ASP A 118 -12.34 -1.02 -5.71
#